data_AF-A0A520REM8-F1
#
_entry.id   AF-A0A520REM8-F1
#
_cell.length_a   1.000
_cell.length_b   1.000
_cell.length_c   1.000
_cell.angle_alpha   90.00
_cell.angle_beta   90.00
_cell.angle_gamma   90.00
#
_symmetry.space_group_name_H-M   'P 1'
#
loop_
_entity.id
_entity.type
_entity.pdbx_description
1 polymer ?
#
loop_
_entity_poly.entity_id
_entity_poly.type
_entity_poly.pdbx_seq_one_letter_code
_entity_poly.pdbx_strand_id
1 'polypeptide(L)'
;MKASLQTLRRGSLLQVISKRSCWGGLRQPMDLPGLGSKKKPSKGRLDLFLIRKSMTWKPFDKLLPMMAILAIVSGCGTAINGAEDALTIQEQHPISVDRQMVTLILTPISGSGTLSDIDHVRLRTFADGYLNQGHGPLMIIAPQDHLDAHLMAGNVERALQEIGVTAGAVKKTNYAKATGRDVVLTYAHYVATPSACGVWTDTRRRDRKNLRSPNFGCATQNNLAAMIVDPHDLIAPADMTSPDSAIRIRSVRAFREGKKTSTATDQTIEARIAE
;
A
#
# COMPACT_ATOMS: atom_id res chain seq x y z
N MET A 1 20.68 27.50 -46.97
CA MET A 1 21.60 26.34 -46.96
C MET A 1 20.89 25.23 -46.20
N LYS A 2 20.14 24.37 -46.88
CA LYS A 2 20.49 23.00 -47.33
C LYS A 2 20.85 22.03 -46.18
N ALA A 3 20.08 20.94 -46.18
CA ALA A 3 20.00 19.77 -45.29
C ALA A 3 21.28 18.94 -45.08
N SER A 4 21.27 18.16 -43.99
CA SER A 4 21.76 16.76 -43.83
C SER A 4 21.56 16.38 -42.35
N LEU A 5 20.74 15.43 -41.88
CA LEU A 5 20.33 14.08 -42.30
C LEU A 5 21.47 13.05 -42.34
N GLN A 6 21.66 12.33 -41.23
CA GLN A 6 22.24 10.98 -41.06
C GLN A 6 21.79 10.51 -39.66
N THR A 7 20.93 9.52 -39.37
CA THR A 7 20.73 8.10 -39.76
C THR A 7 21.92 7.17 -39.57
N LEU A 8 21.85 6.34 -38.52
CA LEU A 8 22.25 4.91 -38.42
C LEU A 8 21.71 4.38 -37.06
N ARG A 9 20.65 3.54 -36.95
CA ARG A 9 20.54 2.07 -37.16
C ARG A 9 21.69 1.31 -36.48
N ARG A 10 21.56 0.27 -35.64
CA ARG A 10 20.61 -0.81 -35.25
C ARG A 10 21.03 -1.22 -33.81
N GLY A 11 20.33 -1.91 -32.92
CA GLY A 11 19.19 -2.82 -32.97
C GLY A 11 19.43 -3.90 -31.90
N SER A 12 18.44 -4.22 -31.08
CA SER A 12 18.24 -5.54 -30.46
C SER A 12 16.87 -5.59 -29.80
N LEU A 13 15.95 -6.21 -30.53
CA LEU A 13 14.64 -6.63 -30.07
C LEU A 13 14.81 -7.82 -29.13
N LEU A 14 14.52 -7.64 -27.83
CA LEU A 14 14.20 -8.74 -26.95
C LEU A 14 12.73 -9.13 -27.18
N GLN A 15 12.54 -10.16 -27.99
CA GLN A 15 11.25 -10.86 -28.11
C GLN A 15 10.98 -11.62 -26.81
N VAL A 16 10.02 -11.13 -26.02
CA VAL A 16 9.39 -11.92 -24.95
C VAL A 16 8.39 -12.87 -25.59
N ILE A 17 8.82 -14.11 -25.80
CA ILE A 17 7.96 -15.22 -26.23
C ILE A 17 7.16 -15.70 -25.01
N SER A 18 5.94 -15.17 -24.85
CA SER A 18 4.96 -15.72 -23.91
C SER A 18 4.27 -16.94 -24.53
N LYS A 19 4.85 -18.13 -24.35
CA LYS A 19 4.14 -19.40 -24.59
C LYS A 19 3.11 -19.61 -23.47
N ARG A 20 1.84 -19.42 -23.80
CA ARG A 20 0.72 -19.97 -23.03
C ARG A 20 0.72 -21.49 -23.20
N SER A 21 1.02 -22.20 -22.12
CA SER A 21 0.86 -23.65 -22.03
C SER A 21 -0.14 -23.95 -20.92
N CYS A 22 -1.33 -24.37 -21.34
CA CYS A 22 -2.35 -24.97 -20.47
C CYS A 22 -1.81 -26.28 -19.90
N TRP A 23 -1.51 -26.33 -18.62
CA TRP A 23 -1.32 -27.59 -17.90
C TRP A 23 -2.15 -27.55 -16.61
N GLY A 24 -3.08 -28.50 -16.52
CA GLY A 24 -3.95 -28.70 -15.37
C GLY A 24 -3.16 -29.18 -14.16
N GLY A 25 -3.33 -28.47 -13.04
CA GLY A 25 -2.85 -28.91 -11.74
C GLY A 25 -3.72 -30.03 -11.20
N LEU A 26 -3.22 -31.26 -11.27
CA LEU A 26 -3.64 -32.34 -10.38
C LEU A 26 -3.31 -31.92 -8.94
N ARG A 27 -4.33 -31.86 -8.08
CA ARG A 27 -4.13 -31.91 -6.62
C ARG A 27 -3.74 -33.32 -6.23
N GLN A 28 -2.68 -33.43 -5.44
CA GLN A 28 -2.32 -34.63 -4.71
C GLN A 28 -3.40 -34.95 -3.65
N PRO A 29 -3.83 -36.21 -3.47
CA PRO A 29 -4.56 -36.62 -2.28
C PRO A 29 -3.57 -36.93 -1.13
N MET A 30 -3.93 -36.43 0.06
CA MET A 30 -3.32 -36.77 1.34
C MET A 30 -3.40 -38.27 1.65
N ASP A 31 -2.29 -38.81 2.13
CA ASP A 31 -2.16 -40.15 2.69
C ASP A 31 -2.96 -40.31 4.00
N LEU A 32 -3.79 -41.36 4.06
CA LEU A 32 -4.33 -41.93 5.30
C LEU A 32 -3.81 -43.36 5.44
N PRO A 33 -3.24 -43.76 6.59
CA PRO A 33 -2.67 -45.08 6.75
C PRO A 33 -3.72 -46.11 7.21
N GLY A 34 -3.71 -47.26 6.51
CA GLY A 34 -3.67 -48.59 7.11
C GLY A 34 -4.98 -49.20 7.60
N LEU A 35 -5.46 -50.23 6.89
CA LEU A 35 -5.99 -51.46 7.48
C LEU A 35 -6.27 -52.52 6.40
N GLY A 36 -5.78 -53.74 6.59
CA GLY A 36 -6.47 -54.94 6.10
C GLY A 36 -5.84 -55.73 4.96
N SER A 37 -4.91 -56.62 5.30
CA SER A 37 -4.87 -58.04 4.93
C SER A 37 -5.16 -58.45 3.47
N LYS A 38 -4.09 -58.82 2.74
CA LYS A 38 -4.17 -59.58 1.49
C LYS A 38 -4.56 -61.04 1.77
N LYS A 39 -5.71 -61.48 1.24
CA LYS A 39 -5.96 -62.90 0.91
C LYS A 39 -6.05 -63.05 -0.61
N LYS A 40 -5.13 -63.84 -1.19
CA LYS A 40 -5.38 -64.49 -2.50
C LYS A 40 -6.37 -65.63 -2.28
N PRO A 41 -7.25 -65.94 -3.25
CA PRO A 41 -7.04 -67.23 -3.89
C PRO A 41 -7.35 -67.32 -5.40
N SER A 42 -6.70 -68.34 -5.97
CA SER A 42 -7.05 -69.23 -7.11
C SER A 42 -7.59 -68.67 -8.42
N LYS A 43 -6.80 -68.94 -9.48
CA LYS A 43 -7.22 -68.98 -10.89
C LYS A 43 -8.30 -70.06 -11.07
N GLY A 44 -9.55 -69.65 -11.21
CA GLY A 44 -10.63 -70.48 -11.74
C GLY A 44 -10.80 -70.23 -13.23
N ARG A 45 -10.57 -71.27 -14.04
CA ARG A 45 -10.90 -71.33 -15.46
C ARG A 45 -12.43 -71.36 -15.57
N LEU A 46 -13.04 -70.34 -16.16
CA LEU A 46 -14.47 -70.30 -16.44
C LEU A 46 -14.67 -70.56 -17.93
N ASP A 47 -15.14 -71.76 -18.21
CA ASP A 47 -15.55 -72.20 -19.53
C ASP A 47 -16.70 -71.33 -20.06
N LEU A 48 -16.54 -70.94 -21.32
CA LEU A 48 -17.46 -70.12 -22.09
C LEU A 48 -18.73 -70.95 -22.41
N PHE A 49 -19.68 -71.00 -21.48
CA PHE A 49 -21.02 -71.50 -21.75
C PHE A 49 -21.86 -70.41 -22.43
N LEU A 50 -21.98 -70.53 -23.76
CA LEU A 50 -22.93 -69.78 -24.58
C LEU A 50 -24.35 -70.22 -24.23
N ILE A 51 -24.97 -69.55 -23.25
CA ILE A 51 -26.42 -69.61 -23.04
C ILE A 51 -27.05 -68.48 -23.84
N ARG A 52 -27.50 -68.81 -25.06
CA ARG A 52 -28.41 -67.98 -25.87
C ARG A 52 -29.78 -67.95 -25.20
N LYS A 53 -29.93 -67.20 -24.11
CA LYS A 53 -31.24 -66.83 -23.59
C LYS A 53 -31.72 -65.61 -24.37
N SER A 54 -32.72 -65.83 -25.22
CA SER A 54 -33.55 -64.77 -25.81
C SER A 54 -34.29 -64.04 -24.69
N MET A 55 -33.61 -63.06 -24.09
CA MET A 55 -34.20 -62.12 -23.17
C MET A 55 -35.00 -61.15 -24.02
N THR A 56 -36.33 -61.28 -23.98
CA THR A 56 -37.24 -60.34 -24.61
C THR A 56 -37.19 -59.05 -23.80
N TRP A 57 -36.53 -58.03 -24.36
CA TRP A 57 -36.46 -56.70 -23.77
C TRP A 57 -37.85 -56.10 -23.78
N LYS A 58 -38.47 -55.99 -22.60
CA LYS A 58 -39.65 -55.13 -22.40
C LYS A 58 -39.24 -53.67 -22.61
N PRO A 59 -40.14 -52.80 -23.10
CA PRO A 59 -39.78 -51.56 -23.76
C PRO A 59 -39.09 -50.60 -22.79
N PHE A 60 -37.80 -50.39 -23.01
CA PHE A 60 -36.99 -49.35 -22.38
C PHE A 60 -37.36 -47.94 -22.88
N ASP A 61 -38.39 -47.82 -23.74
CA ASP A 61 -38.89 -46.56 -24.31
C ASP A 61 -39.34 -45.55 -23.24
N LYS A 62 -39.66 -46.01 -22.02
CA LYS A 62 -40.10 -45.13 -20.92
C LYS A 62 -38.96 -44.64 -20.01
N LEU A 63 -37.76 -45.20 -20.09
CA LEU A 63 -36.61 -44.79 -19.25
C LEU A 63 -35.68 -43.81 -19.97
N LEU A 64 -35.68 -43.80 -21.32
CA LEU A 64 -34.93 -42.85 -22.14
C LEU A 64 -35.33 -41.36 -21.92
N PRO A 65 -36.63 -40.98 -21.81
CA PRO A 65 -36.98 -39.57 -21.58
C PRO A 65 -36.60 -39.10 -20.17
N MET A 66 -36.55 -39.99 -19.18
CA MET A 66 -36.24 -39.63 -17.79
C MET A 66 -34.74 -39.33 -17.57
N MET A 67 -33.85 -40.04 -18.26
CA MET A 67 -32.41 -39.71 -18.28
C MET A 67 -32.11 -38.40 -19.03
N ALA A 68 -32.86 -38.11 -20.11
CA ALA A 68 -32.74 -36.83 -20.81
C ALA A 68 -33.14 -35.64 -19.92
N ILE A 69 -34.14 -35.80 -19.04
CA ILE A 69 -34.58 -34.76 -18.11
C ILE A 69 -33.51 -34.51 -17.02
N LEU A 70 -32.83 -35.55 -16.50
CA LEU A 70 -31.76 -35.35 -15.51
C LEU A 70 -30.51 -34.66 -16.10
N ALA A 71 -30.20 -34.90 -17.38
CA ALA A 71 -29.08 -34.22 -18.05
C ALA A 71 -29.31 -32.71 -18.25
N ILE A 72 -30.57 -32.26 -18.26
CA ILE A 72 -30.91 -30.84 -18.39
C ILE A 72 -30.77 -30.09 -17.05
N VAL A 73 -30.80 -30.81 -15.91
CA VAL A 73 -30.74 -30.21 -14.56
C VAL A 73 -29.31 -30.17 -13.98
N SER A 74 -28.32 -30.79 -14.62
CA SER A 74 -26.91 -30.73 -14.18
C SER A 74 -26.18 -29.43 -14.55
N GLY A 75 -26.90 -28.38 -14.93
CA GLY A 75 -26.38 -27.03 -15.13
C GLY A 75 -25.97 -26.38 -13.81
N CYS A 76 -24.84 -26.82 -13.25
CA CYS A 76 -24.24 -26.23 -12.07
C CYS A 76 -23.89 -24.77 -12.36
N GLY A 77 -24.44 -23.85 -11.56
CA GLY A 77 -24.26 -22.41 -11.71
C GLY A 77 -22.79 -22.03 -11.61
N THR A 78 -22.21 -21.56 -12.70
CA THR A 78 -20.91 -20.92 -12.66
C THR A 78 -21.04 -19.61 -11.89
N ALA A 79 -20.16 -19.39 -10.91
CA ALA A 79 -20.02 -18.07 -10.31
C ALA A 79 -19.72 -17.07 -11.43
N ILE A 80 -20.60 -16.10 -11.63
CA ILE A 80 -20.48 -15.07 -12.67
C ILE A 80 -19.36 -14.05 -12.35
N ASN A 81 -18.95 -14.00 -11.08
CA ASN A 81 -17.92 -13.13 -10.54
C ASN A 81 -16.81 -13.95 -9.86
N GLY A 82 -15.57 -13.56 -10.07
CA GLY A 82 -14.37 -14.16 -9.48
C GLY A 82 -13.87 -13.42 -8.24
N ALA A 83 -12.77 -13.88 -7.65
CA ALA A 83 -12.12 -13.21 -6.52
C ALA A 83 -11.50 -11.87 -6.95
N GLU A 84 -11.04 -11.79 -8.20
CA GLU A 84 -10.55 -10.59 -8.86
C GLU A 84 -11.62 -9.49 -9.00
N ASP A 85 -12.90 -9.85 -8.99
CA ASP A 85 -14.02 -8.91 -9.06
C ASP A 85 -14.41 -8.35 -7.68
N ALA A 86 -13.82 -8.88 -6.60
CA ALA A 86 -14.12 -8.53 -5.21
C ALA A 86 -13.07 -7.61 -4.57
N LEU A 87 -12.18 -7.00 -5.37
CA LEU A 87 -11.19 -6.06 -4.87
C LEU A 87 -11.85 -4.87 -4.17
N THR A 88 -11.25 -4.46 -3.06
CA THR A 88 -11.60 -3.22 -2.39
C THR A 88 -11.16 -2.02 -3.22
N ILE A 89 -11.71 -0.83 -2.91
CA ILE A 89 -11.33 0.40 -3.61
C ILE A 89 -9.83 0.68 -3.43
N GLN A 90 -9.28 0.36 -2.26
CA GLN A 90 -7.88 0.57 -1.91
C GLN A 90 -6.94 -0.39 -2.64
N GLU A 91 -7.37 -1.63 -2.90
CA GLU A 91 -6.61 -2.58 -3.71
C GLU A 91 -6.66 -2.21 -5.20
N GLN A 92 -7.80 -1.71 -5.68
CA GLN A 92 -7.97 -1.30 -7.07
C GLN A 92 -7.29 0.04 -7.40
N HIS A 93 -7.32 0.97 -6.44
CA HIS A 93 -6.75 2.32 -6.54
C HIS A 93 -5.84 2.60 -5.34
N PRO A 94 -4.66 1.93 -5.29
CA PRO A 94 -3.73 2.11 -4.19
C PRO A 94 -3.14 3.52 -4.19
N ILE A 95 -2.85 4.01 -2.99
CA ILE A 95 -2.03 5.20 -2.76
C ILE A 95 -0.65 4.70 -2.37
N SER A 96 0.32 4.90 -3.25
CA SER A 96 1.72 4.57 -2.96
C SER A 96 2.33 5.66 -2.10
N VAL A 97 3.20 5.28 -1.17
CA VAL A 97 3.91 6.25 -0.32
C VAL A 97 5.40 6.05 -0.49
N ASP A 98 6.07 7.10 -0.95
CA ASP A 98 7.51 7.10 -1.19
C ASP A 98 8.24 7.97 -0.18
N ARG A 99 9.36 7.46 0.33
CA ARG A 99 10.26 8.21 1.21
C ARG A 99 11.27 8.97 0.36
N GLN A 100 11.26 10.30 0.46
CA GLN A 100 12.17 11.20 -0.22
C GLN A 100 13.09 11.89 0.80
N MET A 101 14.27 12.32 0.35
CA MET A 101 15.19 13.10 1.17
C MET A 101 15.19 14.54 0.68
N VAL A 102 14.89 15.47 1.58
CA VAL A 102 15.02 16.90 1.32
C VAL A 102 16.42 17.32 1.73
N THR A 103 17.11 18.07 0.88
CA THR A 103 18.52 18.43 1.09
C THR A 103 18.73 19.93 0.91
N LEU A 104 19.44 20.53 1.86
CA LEU A 104 19.93 21.91 1.79
C LEU A 104 21.45 21.90 1.90
N ILE A 105 22.12 22.55 0.95
CA ILE A 105 23.57 22.69 0.93
C ILE A 105 23.93 24.14 1.24
N LEU A 106 24.75 24.33 2.27
CA LEU A 106 25.28 25.61 2.72
C LEU A 106 26.80 25.57 2.59
N THR A 107 27.39 26.60 1.99
CA THR A 107 28.84 26.68 1.78
C THR A 107 29.44 27.73 2.72
N PRO A 108 30.39 27.36 3.60
CA PRO A 108 31.02 28.32 4.50
C PRO A 108 31.87 29.34 3.77
N ILE A 109 31.80 30.57 4.26
CA ILE A 109 32.69 31.66 3.84
C ILE A 109 34.07 31.38 4.46
N SER A 110 35.12 31.36 3.64
CA SER A 110 36.47 30.97 4.08
C SER A 110 36.93 31.73 5.33
N GLY A 111 37.34 30.98 6.35
CA GLY A 111 37.82 31.54 7.62
C GLY A 111 36.72 31.96 8.60
N SER A 112 35.44 31.81 8.25
CA SER A 112 34.32 32.09 9.16
C SER A 112 33.28 30.95 9.13
N GLY A 113 32.72 30.62 10.28
CA GLY A 113 31.58 29.70 10.38
C GLY A 113 30.22 30.41 10.29
N THR A 114 30.18 31.68 9.88
CA THR A 114 28.97 32.50 9.97
C THR A 114 28.04 32.18 8.80
N LEU A 115 26.73 32.13 9.09
CA LEU A 115 25.69 32.04 8.08
C LEU A 115 25.51 33.40 7.40
N SER A 116 25.40 33.41 6.08
CA SER A 116 24.99 34.62 5.37
C SER A 116 23.51 34.93 5.64
N ASP A 117 23.08 36.17 5.45
CA ASP A 117 21.65 36.55 5.59
C ASP A 117 20.75 35.71 4.67
N ILE A 118 21.24 35.38 3.48
CA ILE A 118 20.54 34.51 2.52
C ILE A 118 20.43 33.09 3.06
N ASP A 119 21.50 32.55 3.64
CA ASP A 119 21.48 31.21 4.22
C ASP A 119 20.61 31.13 5.47
N HIS A 120 20.49 32.20 6.25
CA HIS A 120 19.51 32.28 7.34
C HIS A 120 18.07 32.13 6.84
N VAL A 121 17.71 32.81 5.75
CA VAL A 121 16.36 32.67 5.16
C VAL A 121 16.15 31.27 4.59
N ARG A 122 17.14 30.71 3.87
CA ARG A 122 17.07 29.35 3.33
C ARG A 122 16.94 28.30 4.43
N LEU A 123 17.71 28.45 5.51
CA LEU A 123 17.67 27.58 6.67
C LEU A 123 16.31 27.66 7.36
N ARG A 124 15.71 28.85 7.49
CA ARG A 124 14.37 29.03 8.06
C ARG A 124 13.32 28.30 7.24
N THR A 125 13.29 28.50 5.93
CA THR A 125 12.35 27.79 5.05
C THR A 125 12.53 26.28 5.11
N PHE A 126 13.77 25.80 5.18
CA PHE A 126 14.07 24.37 5.32
C PHE A 126 13.62 23.81 6.67
N ALA A 127 13.83 24.55 7.75
CA ALA A 127 13.40 24.18 9.10
C ALA A 127 11.87 24.19 9.24
N ASP A 128 11.19 25.16 8.64
CA ASP A 128 9.72 25.21 8.59
C ASP A 128 9.18 23.97 7.85
N GLY A 129 9.81 23.56 6.75
CA GLY A 129 9.48 22.32 6.06
C GLY A 129 9.66 21.08 6.95
N TYR A 130 10.77 21.02 7.69
CA TYR A 130 11.04 19.92 8.63
C TYR A 130 10.03 19.87 9.79
N LEU A 131 9.67 21.01 10.38
CA LEU A 131 8.74 21.06 11.51
C LEU A 131 7.31 20.66 11.11
N ASN A 132 6.91 20.91 9.86
CA ASN A 132 5.56 20.61 9.39
C ASN A 132 5.42 19.19 8.80
N GLN A 133 6.45 18.69 8.10
CA GLN A 133 6.34 17.45 7.30
C GLN A 133 7.60 16.56 7.38
N GLY A 134 8.56 16.92 8.23
CA GLY A 134 9.82 16.20 8.37
C GLY A 134 9.67 14.96 9.24
N HIS A 135 10.35 13.90 8.84
CA HIS A 135 10.36 12.60 9.51
C HIS A 135 11.77 12.17 9.90
N GLY A 136 11.87 11.61 11.10
CA GLY A 136 13.15 11.17 11.67
C GLY A 136 14.09 12.33 12.00
N PRO A 137 15.38 12.03 12.20
CA PRO A 137 16.35 13.06 12.59
C PRO A 137 16.69 13.99 11.42
N LEU A 138 16.81 15.28 11.72
CA LEU A 138 17.46 16.24 10.82
C LEU A 138 18.96 16.04 10.93
N MET A 139 19.57 15.58 9.84
CA MET A 139 21.00 15.33 9.75
C MET A 139 21.73 16.60 9.33
N ILE A 140 22.77 16.99 10.07
CA ILE A 140 23.75 18.00 9.66
C ILE A 140 25.05 17.25 9.39
N ILE A 141 25.53 17.35 8.15
CA ILE A 141 26.68 16.61 7.66
C ILE A 141 27.76 17.63 7.28
N ALA A 142 28.90 17.59 7.96
CA ALA A 142 30.02 18.49 7.70
C ALA A 142 31.30 17.71 7.32
N PRO A 143 32.22 18.29 6.55
CA PRO A 143 33.51 17.68 6.29
C PRO A 143 34.37 17.60 7.56
N GLN A 144 35.15 16.53 7.70
CA GLN A 144 36.02 16.37 8.88
C GLN A 144 37.17 17.39 8.95
N ASP A 145 37.73 17.82 7.82
CA ASP A 145 39.01 18.53 7.74
C ASP A 145 38.88 20.07 7.62
N HIS A 146 37.67 20.62 7.69
CA HIS A 146 37.42 22.05 7.47
C HIS A 146 36.85 22.72 8.73
N LEU A 147 37.67 23.51 9.43
CA LEU A 147 37.30 24.19 10.66
C LEU A 147 36.11 25.15 10.47
N ASP A 148 36.10 25.90 9.39
CA ASP A 148 35.02 26.82 9.01
C ASP A 148 33.68 26.08 8.84
N ALA A 149 33.69 24.90 8.21
CA ALA A 149 32.49 24.07 8.06
C ALA A 149 31.98 23.51 9.40
N HIS A 150 32.87 23.11 10.31
CA HIS A 150 32.49 22.69 11.67
C HIS A 150 31.87 23.82 12.49
N LEU A 151 32.48 25.02 12.41
CA LEU A 151 31.93 26.22 13.06
C LEU A 151 30.56 26.57 12.48
N MET A 152 30.40 26.46 11.16
CA MET A 152 29.11 26.65 10.50
C MET A 152 28.07 25.62 10.92
N ALA A 153 28.43 24.33 11.01
CA ALA A 153 27.52 23.30 11.48
C ALA A 153 26.99 23.57 12.91
N GLY A 154 27.86 24.09 13.80
CA GLY A 154 27.44 24.51 15.14
C GLY A 154 26.52 25.74 15.14
N ASN A 155 26.78 26.72 14.26
CA ASN A 155 25.91 27.89 14.12
C ASN A 155 24.56 27.54 13.47
N VAL A 156 24.54 26.62 12.51
CA VAL A 156 23.34 26.05 11.91
C VAL A 156 22.49 25.35 12.98
N GLU A 157 23.10 24.49 13.80
CA GLU A 157 22.38 23.81 14.89
C GLU A 157 21.75 24.82 15.88
N ARG A 158 22.48 25.89 16.25
CA ARG A 158 21.93 26.94 17.11
C ARG A 158 20.76 27.67 16.45
N ALA A 159 20.90 28.05 15.18
CA ALA A 159 19.84 28.71 14.43
C ALA A 159 18.59 27.82 14.29
N LEU A 160 18.77 26.51 14.08
CA LEU A 160 17.67 25.54 14.06
C LEU A 160 16.94 25.48 15.41
N GLN A 161 17.67 25.52 16.52
CA GLN A 161 17.07 25.55 17.86
C GLN A 161 16.28 26.84 18.11
N GLU A 162 16.77 27.98 17.64
CA GLU A 162 16.06 29.27 17.71
C GLU A 162 14.75 29.27 16.91
N ILE A 163 14.68 28.51 15.81
CA ILE A 163 13.47 28.31 15.01
C ILE A 163 12.48 27.34 15.68
N GLY A 164 12.95 26.50 16.61
CA GLY A 164 12.13 25.56 17.38
C GLY A 164 12.43 24.08 17.12
N VAL A 165 13.45 23.76 16.33
CA VAL A 165 13.90 22.38 16.15
C VAL A 165 14.63 21.92 17.43
N THR A 166 14.07 20.91 18.10
CA THR A 166 14.64 20.42 19.37
C THR A 166 16.03 19.81 19.17
N ALA A 167 16.91 19.97 20.16
CA ALA A 167 18.26 19.39 20.12
C ALA A 167 18.27 17.87 19.92
N GLY A 168 17.25 17.16 20.44
CA GLY A 168 17.10 15.71 20.25
C GLY A 168 16.69 15.28 18.84
N ALA A 169 16.10 16.18 18.06
CA ALA A 169 15.72 15.94 16.68
C ALA A 169 16.90 16.09 15.70
N VAL A 170 17.97 16.79 16.10
CA VAL A 170 19.15 17.04 15.26
C VAL A 170 20.21 15.99 15.50
N LYS A 171 20.81 15.48 14.43
CA LYS A 171 21.98 14.60 14.48
C LYS A 171 23.10 15.16 13.62
N LYS A 172 24.28 15.27 14.20
CA LYS A 172 25.48 15.70 13.49
C LYS A 172 26.34 14.51 13.10
N THR A 173 26.82 14.50 11.87
CA THR A 173 27.79 13.52 11.39
C THR A 173 28.82 14.20 10.50
N ASN A 174 29.94 13.52 10.30
CA ASN A 174 30.99 14.01 9.42
C ASN A 174 31.11 13.13 8.19
N TYR A 175 31.44 13.73 7.05
CA TYR A 175 31.84 12.98 5.86
C TYR A 175 33.37 13.07 5.66
N ALA A 176 33.94 11.96 5.18
CA ALA A 176 35.34 11.90 4.83
C ALA A 176 35.60 12.74 3.57
N LYS A 177 36.73 13.46 3.58
CA LYS A 177 37.28 14.36 2.55
C LYS A 177 36.69 14.21 1.13
N ALA A 178 35.51 14.80 0.90
CA ALA A 178 35.09 15.19 -0.44
C ALA A 178 35.75 16.54 -0.76
N THR A 179 35.93 16.87 -2.04
CA THR A 179 36.59 18.09 -2.51
C THR A 179 35.92 19.41 -2.07
N GLY A 180 34.83 19.35 -1.30
CA GLY A 180 34.03 20.48 -0.86
C GLY A 180 34.05 20.71 0.65
N ARG A 181 33.78 21.96 1.02
CA ARG A 181 33.65 22.44 2.41
C ARG A 181 32.19 22.57 2.86
N ASP A 182 31.27 21.99 2.10
CA ASP A 182 29.84 22.23 2.25
C ASP A 182 29.27 21.56 3.50
N VAL A 183 28.36 22.27 4.17
CA VAL A 183 27.52 21.73 5.22
C VAL A 183 26.20 21.31 4.58
N VAL A 184 25.91 20.02 4.63
CA VAL A 184 24.72 19.42 4.03
C VAL A 184 23.72 19.11 5.13
N LEU A 185 22.53 19.68 5.03
CA LEU A 185 21.39 19.36 5.87
C LEU A 185 20.46 18.43 5.11
N THR A 186 19.97 17.38 5.76
CA THR A 186 18.97 16.49 5.15
C THR A 186 18.00 15.91 6.16
N TYR A 187 16.75 15.71 5.74
CA TYR A 187 15.73 15.00 6.50
C TYR A 187 14.83 14.19 5.55
N ALA A 188 14.10 13.21 6.10
CA ALA A 188 13.17 12.41 5.32
C ALA A 188 11.79 13.06 5.24
N HIS A 189 11.17 12.99 4.08
CA HIS A 189 9.80 13.44 3.81
C HIS A 189 9.06 12.30 3.11
N TYR A 190 7.76 12.18 3.31
CA TYR A 190 6.94 11.17 2.65
C TYR A 190 5.98 11.82 1.65
N VAL A 191 5.82 11.19 0.48
CA VAL A 191 4.94 11.67 -0.59
C VAL A 191 3.91 10.59 -0.91
N ALA A 192 2.63 10.96 -0.89
CA ALA A 192 1.54 10.12 -1.34
C ALA A 192 1.30 10.29 -2.84
N THR A 193 1.44 9.21 -3.61
CA THR A 193 1.17 9.18 -5.06
C THR A 193 -0.03 8.29 -5.34
N PRO A 194 -1.17 8.84 -5.81
CA PRO A 194 -2.34 8.03 -6.13
C PRO A 194 -2.16 7.28 -7.45
N SER A 195 -2.92 6.19 -7.63
CA SER A 195 -3.03 5.51 -8.92
C SER A 195 -3.68 6.39 -9.99
N ALA A 196 -3.25 6.24 -11.24
CA ALA A 196 -3.87 6.91 -12.39
C ALA A 196 -5.35 6.47 -12.59
N CYS A 197 -6.22 7.44 -12.89
CA CYS A 197 -7.62 7.21 -13.26
C CYS A 197 -7.82 7.26 -14.78
N GLY A 198 -9.03 6.91 -15.25
CA GLY A 198 -9.44 7.13 -16.64
C GLY A 198 -9.50 5.86 -17.48
N VAL A 199 -9.63 4.70 -16.83
CA VAL A 199 -9.84 3.43 -17.51
C VAL A 199 -11.33 3.24 -17.75
N TRP A 200 -11.78 3.46 -18.98
CA TRP A 200 -13.19 3.30 -19.38
C TRP A 200 -13.46 1.94 -20.05
N THR A 201 -12.61 0.96 -19.80
CA THR A 201 -12.83 -0.41 -20.30
C THR A 201 -14.06 -1.00 -19.61
N ASP A 202 -14.87 -1.75 -20.36
CA ASP A 202 -16.06 -2.44 -19.84
C ASP A 202 -17.14 -1.58 -19.16
N THR A 203 -17.13 -0.26 -19.37
CA THR A 203 -18.30 0.61 -19.07
C THR A 203 -19.42 0.45 -20.13
N ARG A 204 -19.65 -0.79 -20.57
CA ARG A 204 -20.66 -1.13 -21.57
C ARG A 204 -22.04 -1.16 -20.91
N ARG A 205 -23.04 -0.63 -21.62
CA ARG A 205 -24.45 -0.54 -21.19
C ARG A 205 -25.13 -1.88 -20.84
N ARG A 206 -24.47 -3.02 -21.06
CA ARG A 206 -25.00 -4.37 -20.78
C ARG A 206 -23.97 -5.23 -20.04
N ASP A 207 -23.51 -4.77 -18.88
CA ASP A 207 -22.86 -5.66 -17.94
C ASP A 207 -23.93 -6.43 -17.13
N ARG A 208 -23.88 -7.76 -17.19
CA ARG A 208 -24.79 -8.66 -16.46
C ARG A 208 -24.20 -9.14 -15.13
N LYS A 209 -22.94 -8.80 -14.86
CA LYS A 209 -22.20 -9.20 -13.66
C LYS A 209 -22.43 -8.27 -12.46
N ASN A 210 -23.06 -7.10 -12.69
CA ASN A 210 -23.31 -6.07 -11.68
C ASN A 210 -22.02 -5.66 -10.94
N LEU A 211 -20.94 -5.47 -11.70
CA LEU A 211 -19.64 -5.06 -11.15
C LEU A 211 -19.53 -3.55 -11.06
N ARG A 212 -18.62 -3.09 -10.19
CA ARG A 212 -18.27 -1.68 -10.10
C ARG A 212 -17.51 -1.28 -11.36
N SER A 213 -17.68 -0.03 -11.77
CA SER A 213 -16.85 0.53 -12.84
C SER A 213 -15.37 0.50 -12.43
N PRO A 214 -14.42 0.29 -13.36
CA PRO A 214 -12.99 0.36 -13.06
C PRO A 214 -12.50 1.71 -12.51
N ASN A 215 -13.28 2.78 -12.63
CA ASN A 215 -12.96 4.10 -12.05
C ASN A 215 -13.65 4.34 -10.70
N PHE A 216 -14.42 3.39 -10.20
CA PHE A 216 -15.18 3.57 -8.96
C PHE A 216 -14.24 3.77 -7.78
N GLY A 217 -14.34 4.93 -7.12
CA GLY A 217 -13.49 5.30 -6.00
C GLY A 217 -12.13 5.90 -6.39
N CYS A 218 -11.76 5.93 -7.67
CA CYS A 218 -10.48 6.51 -8.11
C CYS A 218 -10.35 8.00 -7.74
N ALA A 219 -11.40 8.79 -7.98
CA ALA A 219 -11.43 10.20 -7.60
C ALA A 219 -11.33 10.39 -6.07
N THR A 220 -11.96 9.51 -5.30
CA THR A 220 -11.89 9.53 -3.83
C THR A 220 -10.46 9.29 -3.36
N GLN A 221 -9.78 8.27 -3.90
CA GLN A 221 -8.39 7.97 -3.54
C GLN A 221 -7.41 9.08 -3.95
N ASN A 222 -7.62 9.70 -5.12
CA ASN A 222 -6.82 10.83 -5.57
C ASN A 222 -7.01 12.07 -4.68
N ASN A 223 -8.25 12.39 -4.32
CA ASN A 223 -8.53 13.50 -3.40
C ASN A 223 -7.98 13.21 -2.01
N LEU A 224 -8.09 11.96 -1.53
CA LEU A 224 -7.50 11.56 -0.26
C LEU A 224 -5.98 11.75 -0.27
N ALA A 225 -5.29 11.29 -1.31
CA ALA A 225 -3.84 11.50 -1.44
C ALA A 225 -3.44 12.98 -1.45
N ALA A 226 -4.29 13.86 -2.01
CA ALA A 226 -4.05 15.31 -2.03
C ALA A 226 -4.38 16.02 -0.72
N MET A 227 -5.29 15.47 0.10
CA MET A 227 -5.72 16.07 1.36
C MET A 227 -4.92 15.57 2.57
N ILE A 228 -4.22 14.44 2.45
CA ILE A 228 -3.41 13.90 3.54
C ILE A 228 -2.28 14.87 3.86
N VAL A 229 -2.22 15.27 5.12
CA VAL A 229 -1.17 16.17 5.64
C VAL A 229 0.15 15.41 5.79
N ASP A 230 0.11 14.21 6.37
CA ASP A 230 1.27 13.34 6.54
C ASP A 230 1.08 11.99 5.82
N PRO A 231 1.72 11.79 4.66
CA PRO A 231 1.66 10.52 3.94
C PRO A 231 2.20 9.31 4.71
N HIS A 232 3.03 9.49 5.73
CA HIS A 232 3.56 8.38 6.53
C HIS A 232 2.46 7.60 7.25
N ASP A 233 1.37 8.28 7.63
CA ASP A 233 0.22 7.71 8.34
C ASP A 233 -0.47 6.57 7.57
N LEU A 234 -0.30 6.52 6.25
CA LEU A 234 -0.82 5.43 5.42
C LEU A 234 -0.02 4.13 5.55
N ILE A 235 1.24 4.21 6.00
CA ILE A 235 2.12 3.04 6.19
C ILE A 235 2.12 2.60 7.65
N ALA A 236 2.22 3.57 8.57
CA ALA A 236 2.30 3.31 10.00
C ALA A 236 1.54 4.40 10.77
N PRO A 237 0.79 4.04 11.82
CA PRO A 237 0.15 5.04 12.66
C PRO A 237 1.20 5.85 13.42
N ALA A 238 0.92 7.13 13.64
CA ALA A 238 1.69 7.96 14.55
C ALA A 238 1.75 7.37 15.97
N ASP A 239 2.83 7.69 16.69
CA ASP A 239 2.98 7.27 18.09
C ASP A 239 1.82 7.78 18.95
N MET A 240 1.17 6.87 19.66
CA MET A 240 0.06 7.21 20.53
C MET A 240 0.57 8.00 21.73
N THR A 241 -0.08 9.12 22.02
CA THR A 241 0.16 9.86 23.26
C THR A 241 -0.28 9.04 24.47
N SER A 242 0.35 9.29 25.62
CA SER A 242 -0.04 8.63 26.87
C SER A 242 -1.52 8.91 27.17
N PRO A 243 -2.31 7.90 27.58
CA PRO A 243 -3.71 8.11 27.88
C PRO A 243 -3.88 9.08 29.05
N ASP A 244 -4.82 10.02 28.92
CA ASP A 244 -5.28 10.83 30.06
C ASP A 244 -6.06 9.94 31.03
N SER A 245 -5.34 9.38 31.98
CA SER A 245 -5.89 8.49 33.00
C SER A 245 -6.82 9.22 33.96
N ALA A 246 -6.58 10.51 34.23
CA ALA A 246 -7.38 11.30 35.17
C ALA A 246 -8.81 11.48 34.65
N ILE A 247 -8.97 11.83 33.37
CA ILE A 247 -10.30 11.95 32.74
C ILE A 247 -11.03 10.60 32.73
N ARG A 248 -10.32 9.52 32.39
CA ARG A 248 -10.90 8.16 32.33
C ARG A 248 -11.36 7.67 33.71
N ILE A 249 -10.55 7.88 34.75
CA ILE A 249 -10.92 7.49 36.12
C ILE A 249 -12.12 8.31 36.61
N ARG A 250 -12.14 9.62 36.31
CA ARG A 250 -13.23 10.50 36.70
C ARG A 250 -14.56 10.06 36.10
N SER A 251 -14.61 9.73 34.81
CA SER A 251 -15.84 9.30 34.14
C SER A 251 -16.34 7.95 34.66
N VAL A 252 -15.45 6.98 34.85
CA VAL A 252 -15.80 5.67 35.42
C VAL A 252 -16.30 5.79 36.86
N ARG A 253 -15.67 6.64 37.68
CA ARG A 253 -16.12 6.90 39.05
C ARG A 253 -17.52 7.53 39.06
N ALA A 254 -17.74 8.57 38.25
CA ALA A 254 -19.04 9.22 38.14
C ALA A 254 -20.13 8.23 37.72
N PHE A 255 -19.85 7.37 36.74
CA PHE A 255 -20.77 6.31 36.31
C PHE A 255 -21.12 5.35 37.46
N ARG A 256 -20.12 4.87 38.21
CA ARG A 256 -20.33 3.96 39.36
C ARG A 256 -21.13 4.61 40.50
N GLU A 257 -20.99 5.92 40.67
CA GLU A 257 -21.71 6.70 41.69
C GLU A 257 -23.10 7.16 41.21
N GLY A 258 -23.52 6.81 39.99
CA GLY A 258 -24.79 7.25 39.40
C GLY A 258 -24.82 8.75 39.07
N LYS A 259 -23.67 9.41 39.00
CA LYS A 259 -23.53 10.83 38.64
C LYS A 259 -23.45 11.00 37.12
N LYS A 260 -23.89 12.17 36.63
CA LYS A 260 -23.75 12.52 35.20
C LYS A 260 -22.27 12.50 34.79
N THR A 261 -21.98 11.78 33.71
CA THR A 261 -20.64 11.70 33.09
C THR A 261 -20.41 12.79 32.04
N SER A 262 -21.48 13.46 31.60
CA SER A 262 -21.40 14.59 30.68
C SER A 262 -20.79 15.82 31.36
N THR A 263 -20.10 16.64 30.58
CA THR A 263 -19.68 17.99 31.00
C THR A 263 -20.92 18.85 31.28
N ALA A 264 -20.80 19.82 32.20
CA ALA A 264 -21.86 20.81 32.39
C ALA A 264 -22.01 21.65 31.11
N THR A 265 -23.24 21.83 30.65
CA THR A 265 -23.55 22.68 29.48
C THR A 265 -23.28 24.14 29.84
N ASP A 266 -22.64 24.88 28.94
CA ASP A 266 -22.50 26.32 29.08
C ASP A 266 -23.83 27.01 28.73
N GLN A 267 -24.51 27.53 29.75
CA GLN A 267 -25.82 28.17 29.62
C GLN A 267 -25.78 29.44 28.75
N THR A 268 -24.60 30.05 28.58
CA THR A 268 -24.45 31.24 27.73
C THR A 268 -24.46 30.92 26.22
N ILE A 269 -24.15 29.68 25.83
CA ILE A 269 -24.21 29.23 24.43
C ILE A 269 -25.64 28.86 24.03
N GLU A 270 -26.37 28.19 24.93
CA GLU A 270 -27.78 27.82 24.72
C GLU A 270 -28.68 29.06 24.53
N ALA A 271 -28.43 30.13 25.28
CA ALA A 271 -29.19 31.37 25.16
C ALA A 271 -29.00 32.08 23.81
N ARG A 272 -27.88 31.86 23.10
CA ARG A 272 -27.58 32.49 21.80
C ARG A 272 -28.10 31.71 20.59
N ILE A 273 -28.50 30.45 20.76
CA ILE A 273 -29.07 29.61 19.68
C ILE A 273 -30.61 29.73 19.66
N ALA A 274 -31.20 30.28 20.71
CA ALA A 274 -32.64 30.47 20.86
C ALA A 274 -33.16 31.84 20.36
N GLU A 275 -32.28 32.73 19.87
CA GLU A 275 -32.61 33.96 19.11
C GLU A 275 -32.42 33.74 17.60
#